data_AF-A0A8H5END3-F1
#
_entry.id   AF-A0A8H5END3-F1
#
_cell.length_a   1.000
_cell.length_b   1.000
_cell.length_c   1.000
_cell.angle_alpha   90.00
_cell.angle_beta   90.00
_cell.angle_gamma   90.00
#
_symmetry.space_group_name_H-M   'P 1'
#
loop_
_entity.id
_entity.type
_entity.pdbx_description
1 polymer ?
#
loop_
_entity_poly.entity_id
_entity_poly.type
_entity_poly.pdbx_seq_one_letter_code
_entity_poly.pdbx_strand_id
1 'polypeptide(L)'
;MVLADVIKRWKQISGHEAYLATGTDEHGMKIQQAALKEGLPPKEFCDNNSNKFKDLAEHANISHDFFIRTTDQEHKDVVQQFWLLLKARAPEGLGLYKGKHEG
;
A
#
# COMPACT_ATOMS: atom_id res chain seq x y z
N MET A 1 -2.55 -9.49 7.34
CA MET A 1 -1.23 -9.90 7.85
C MET A 1 -1.23 -11.36 8.33
N VAL A 2 -2.02 -11.73 9.35
CA VAL A 2 -2.01 -13.09 9.95
C VAL A 2 -2.16 -14.23 8.94
N LEU A 3 -3.20 -14.23 8.10
CA LEU A 3 -3.42 -15.33 7.15
C LEU A 3 -2.26 -15.50 6.16
N ALA A 4 -1.69 -14.38 5.70
CA ALA A 4 -0.54 -14.40 4.79
C ALA A 4 0.73 -14.89 5.50
N ASP A 5 0.93 -14.56 6.78
CA ASP A 5 2.02 -15.07 7.60
C ASP A 5 1.93 -16.58 7.80
N VAL A 6 0.72 -17.11 8.10
CA VAL A 6 0.48 -18.56 8.20
C VAL A 6 0.88 -19.26 6.89
N ILE A 7 0.49 -18.71 5.75
CA ILE A 7 0.83 -19.27 4.43
C ILE A 7 2.35 -19.20 4.18
N LYS A 8 3.02 -18.07 4.47
CA LYS A 8 4.47 -17.94 4.33
C LYS A 8 5.19 -19.00 5.15
N ARG A 9 4.86 -19.11 6.44
CA ARG A 9 5.47 -20.08 7.36
C ARG A 9 5.24 -21.50 6.90
N TRP A 10 4.03 -21.82 6.45
CA TRP A 10 3.73 -23.14 5.86
C TRP A 10 4.61 -23.45 4.63
N LYS A 11 4.78 -22.47 3.72
CA LYS A 11 5.65 -22.64 2.54
C LYS A 11 7.11 -22.85 2.92
N GLN A 12 7.62 -22.10 3.90
CA GLN A 12 8.98 -22.26 4.43
C GLN A 12 9.20 -23.62 5.08
N ILE A 13 8.26 -24.07 5.92
CA ILE A 13 8.30 -25.42 6.53
C ILE A 13 8.21 -26.50 5.44
N SER A 14 7.50 -26.24 4.35
CA SER A 14 7.42 -27.13 3.18
C SER A 14 8.63 -27.03 2.26
N GLY A 15 9.73 -26.39 2.67
CA GLY A 15 10.98 -26.31 1.92
C GLY A 15 10.98 -25.32 0.73
N HIS A 16 10.03 -24.39 0.67
CA HIS A 16 9.98 -23.37 -0.37
C HIS A 16 10.53 -22.03 0.15
N GLU A 17 11.23 -21.29 -0.71
CA GLU A 17 11.43 -19.87 -0.49
C GLU A 17 10.09 -19.14 -0.56
N ALA A 18 9.81 -18.27 0.42
CA ALA A 18 8.58 -17.50 0.47
C ALA A 18 8.87 -16.13 1.09
N TYR A 19 8.38 -15.09 0.42
CA TYR A 19 8.44 -13.70 0.86
C TYR A 19 7.04 -13.18 1.13
N LEU A 20 6.89 -12.38 2.18
CA LEU A 20 5.68 -11.68 2.56
C LEU A 20 5.94 -10.18 2.55
N ALA A 21 5.33 -9.50 1.59
CA ALA A 21 5.22 -8.05 1.58
C ALA A 21 3.87 -7.61 2.18
N THR A 22 3.90 -6.60 3.02
CA THR A 22 2.72 -5.94 3.57
C THR A 22 2.99 -4.44 3.70
N GLY A 23 2.08 -3.67 4.32
CA GLY A 23 2.28 -2.26 4.59
C GLY A 23 1.01 -1.43 4.48
N THR A 24 1.15 -0.15 4.18
CA THR A 24 0.06 0.85 4.24
C THR A 24 -0.19 1.56 2.91
N ASP A 25 -1.46 1.64 2.54
CA ASP A 25 -1.93 2.51 1.45
C ASP A 25 -2.36 3.87 2.00
N GLU A 26 -1.71 4.91 1.51
CA GLU A 26 -1.66 6.24 2.13
C GLU A 26 -2.13 7.35 1.19
N HIS A 27 -2.73 6.99 0.04
CA HIS A 27 -3.24 7.96 -0.93
C HIS A 27 -4.78 7.93 -1.02
N GLY A 28 -5.33 8.96 -1.66
CA GLY A 28 -6.76 9.05 -1.99
C GLY A 28 -7.58 9.95 -1.07
N MET A 29 -8.81 10.25 -1.50
CA MET A 29 -9.70 11.22 -0.83
C MET A 29 -10.05 10.80 0.60
N LYS A 30 -10.18 9.50 0.87
CA LYS A 30 -10.50 8.98 2.21
C LYS A 30 -9.42 9.31 3.23
N ILE A 31 -8.14 9.19 2.85
CA ILE A 31 -7.01 9.54 3.70
C ILE A 31 -7.01 11.04 3.98
N GLN A 32 -7.21 11.87 2.96
CA GLN A 32 -7.28 13.32 3.13
C GLN A 32 -8.43 13.73 4.07
N GLN A 33 -9.62 13.17 3.88
CA GLN A 33 -10.77 13.44 4.74
C GLN A 33 -10.55 12.97 6.18
N ALA A 34 -9.92 11.81 6.38
CA ALA A 34 -9.60 11.30 7.70
C ALA A 34 -8.58 12.19 8.42
N ALA A 35 -7.51 12.61 7.72
CA ALA A 35 -6.51 13.52 8.26
C ALA A 35 -7.13 14.88 8.67
N LEU A 36 -8.02 15.43 7.83
CA LEU A 36 -8.75 16.66 8.14
C LEU A 36 -9.64 16.53 9.38
N LYS A 37 -10.33 15.39 9.56
CA LYS A 37 -11.16 15.12 10.75
C LYS A 37 -10.35 15.07 12.04
N GLU A 38 -9.12 14.56 11.97
CA GLU A 38 -8.17 14.52 13.09
C GLU A 38 -7.38 15.83 13.26
N GLY A 39 -7.56 16.80 12.37
CA GLY A 39 -6.83 18.08 12.42
C GLY A 39 -5.34 17.96 12.10
N LEU A 40 -4.91 16.89 11.42
CA LEU A 40 -3.51 16.61 11.11
C LEU A 40 -3.19 16.80 9.62
N PRO A 41 -1.95 17.19 9.28
CA PRO A 41 -1.46 17.08 7.91
C PRO A 41 -1.54 15.62 7.40
N PRO A 42 -1.92 15.37 6.12
CA PRO A 42 -2.06 14.01 5.60
C PRO A 42 -0.83 13.13 5.77
N LYS A 43 0.37 13.70 5.59
CA LYS A 43 1.62 12.95 5.77
C LYS A 43 1.78 12.48 7.22
N GLU A 44 1.54 13.36 8.19
CA GLU A 44 1.66 13.05 9.61
C GLU A 44 0.62 12.01 10.05
N PHE A 45 -0.61 12.15 9.57
CA PHE A 45 -1.66 11.15 9.75
C PHE A 45 -1.24 9.76 9.22
N CYS A 46 -0.68 9.71 8.02
CA CYS A 46 -0.18 8.47 7.42
C CYS A 46 1.03 7.90 8.16
N ASP A 47 2.00 8.74 8.57
CA ASP A 47 3.16 8.32 9.36
C ASP A 47 2.70 7.66 10.68
N ASN A 48 1.76 8.29 11.38
CA ASN A 48 1.19 7.77 12.63
C ASN A 48 0.46 6.44 12.43
N ASN A 49 -0.36 6.32 11.39
CA ASN A 49 -1.07 5.07 11.10
C ASN A 49 -0.11 3.96 10.67
N SER A 50 0.87 4.27 9.82
CA SER A 50 1.87 3.31 9.36
C SER A 50 2.65 2.71 10.53
N ASN A 51 3.08 3.55 11.48
CA ASN A 51 3.73 3.10 12.71
C ASN A 51 2.83 2.17 13.52
N LYS A 52 1.54 2.52 13.73
CA LYS A 52 0.59 1.64 14.44
C LYS A 52 0.45 0.26 13.79
N PHE A 53 0.38 0.20 12.46
CA PHE A 53 0.30 -1.08 11.74
C PHE A 53 1.59 -1.89 11.84
N LYS A 54 2.74 -1.21 11.82
CA LYS A 54 4.04 -1.83 12.01
C LYS A 54 4.18 -2.42 13.42
N ASP A 55 3.81 -1.65 14.45
CA ASP A 55 3.79 -2.10 15.84
C ASP A 55 2.84 -3.30 15.99
N LEU A 56 1.66 -3.26 15.39
CA LEU A 56 0.71 -4.39 15.42
C LEU A 56 1.31 -5.65 14.77
N ALA A 57 2.02 -5.50 13.66
CA ALA A 57 2.69 -6.61 13.00
C ALA A 57 3.79 -7.23 13.89
N GLU A 58 4.56 -6.40 14.59
CA GLU A 58 5.57 -6.83 15.55
C GLU A 58 4.95 -7.58 16.74
N HIS A 59 3.93 -6.99 17.39
CA HIS A 59 3.23 -7.61 18.52
C HIS A 59 2.56 -8.93 18.15
N ALA A 60 2.06 -9.05 16.92
CA ALA A 60 1.47 -10.28 16.39
C ALA A 60 2.52 -11.28 15.84
N ASN A 61 3.82 -10.99 15.97
CA ASN A 61 4.93 -11.81 15.48
C ASN A 61 4.79 -12.19 13.98
N ILE A 62 4.39 -11.21 13.17
CA ILE A 62 4.22 -11.38 11.73
C ILE A 62 5.60 -11.38 11.06
N SER A 63 5.96 -12.50 10.44
CA SER A 63 7.19 -12.66 9.68
C SER A 63 7.04 -12.06 8.28
N HIS A 64 6.95 -10.73 8.19
CA HIS A 64 6.99 -10.02 6.91
C HIS A 64 8.44 -9.67 6.54
N ASP A 65 8.77 -9.74 5.25
CA ASP A 65 10.10 -9.37 4.75
C ASP A 65 10.15 -7.91 4.33
N PHE A 66 9.01 -7.37 3.89
CA PHE A 66 8.89 -5.99 3.44
C PHE A 66 7.64 -5.34 4.05
N PHE A 67 7.82 -4.15 4.64
CA PHE A 67 6.74 -3.27 5.07
C PHE A 67 6.79 -2.01 4.21
N ILE A 68 5.92 -1.92 3.22
CA ILE A 68 5.95 -0.91 2.15
C ILE A 68 4.90 0.16 2.40
N ARG A 69 5.27 1.42 2.27
CA ARG A 69 4.31 2.53 2.30
C ARG A 69 4.12 3.05 0.88
N THR A 70 2.88 3.31 0.45
CA THR A 70 2.68 3.86 -0.90
C THR A 70 3.25 5.28 -1.05
N THR A 71 3.57 5.96 0.06
CA THR A 71 4.27 7.26 0.09
C THR A 71 5.79 7.16 -0.04
N ASP A 72 6.39 5.97 0.02
CA ASP A 72 7.82 5.78 -0.16
C ASP A 72 8.25 6.21 -1.57
N GLN A 73 9.46 6.78 -1.68
CA GLN A 73 9.95 7.30 -2.95
C GLN A 73 10.09 6.19 -4.00
N GLU A 74 10.61 5.03 -3.60
CA GLU A 74 10.75 3.86 -4.48
C GLU A 74 9.41 3.41 -5.07
N HIS A 75 8.34 3.43 -4.26
CA HIS A 75 7.00 3.11 -4.73
C HIS A 75 6.52 4.11 -5.79
N LYS A 76 6.70 5.42 -5.52
CA LYS A 76 6.33 6.48 -6.46
C LYS A 76 7.08 6.38 -7.78
N ASP A 77 8.38 6.09 -7.73
CA ASP A 77 9.22 5.95 -8.92
C ASP A 77 8.75 4.79 -9.79
N VAL A 78 8.45 3.63 -9.19
CA VAL A 78 7.94 2.46 -9.91
C VAL A 78 6.54 2.72 -10.49
N VAL A 79 5.64 3.35 -9.73
CA VAL A 79 4.29 3.70 -10.23
C VAL A 79 4.38 4.69 -11.39
N GLN A 80 5.29 5.67 -11.32
CA GLN A 80 5.52 6.62 -12.42
C GLN A 80 6.04 5.91 -13.68
N GLN A 81 7.00 5.00 -13.53
CA GLN A 81 7.50 4.19 -14.66
C GLN A 81 6.38 3.34 -15.27
N PHE A 82 5.59 2.65 -14.43
CA PHE A 82 4.47 1.84 -14.87
C PHE A 82 3.42 2.67 -15.63
N TRP A 83 3.10 3.87 -15.12
CA TRP A 83 2.21 4.81 -15.79
C TRP A 83 2.72 5.21 -17.18
N LEU A 84 4.02 5.52 -17.32
CA LEU A 84 4.61 5.87 -18.61
C LEU A 84 4.54 4.71 -19.60
N LEU A 85 4.76 3.46 -19.16
CA LEU A 85 4.61 2.27 -19.99
C LEU A 85 3.18 2.06 -20.47
N LEU A 86 2.19 2.24 -19.57
CA LEU A 86 0.77 2.17 -19.93
C LEU A 86 0.41 3.25 -20.95
N LYS A 87 0.81 4.50 -20.69
CA LYS A 87 0.54 5.63 -21.57
C LYS A 87 1.13 5.42 -22.98
N ALA A 88 2.32 4.85 -23.08
CA ALA A 88 2.95 4.59 -24.38
C ALA A 88 2.24 3.51 -25.22
N ARG A 89 1.49 2.60 -24.58
CA ARG A 89 0.76 1.50 -25.24
C ARG A 89 -0.73 1.74 -25.37
N ALA A 90 -1.22 2.77 -24.70
CA ALA A 90 -2.61 3.16 -24.69
C ALA A 90 -3.05 3.66 -26.09
N PRO A 91 -4.24 3.28 -26.57
CA PRO A 91 -4.80 3.91 -27.76
C PRO A 91 -5.05 5.40 -27.51
N GLU A 92 -4.89 6.21 -28.57
CA GLU A 92 -5.28 7.61 -28.53
C GLU A 92 -6.77 7.74 -28.16
N GLY A 93 -7.09 8.63 -27.23
CA GLY A 93 -8.47 8.89 -26.82
C GLY A 93 -9.05 7.97 -25.74
N LEU A 94 -8.24 7.45 -24.82
CA LEU A 94 -8.72 6.84 -23.56
C LEU A 94 -9.80 7.73 -22.95
N GLY A 95 -11.02 7.20 -22.94
CA GLY A 95 -12.25 7.99 -22.91
C GLY A 95 -12.43 8.89 -21.68
N LEU A 96 -13.40 9.79 -21.79
CA LEU A 96 -13.81 10.68 -20.71
C LEU A 96 -14.68 9.91 -19.70
N TYR A 97 -14.24 9.84 -18.44
CA TYR A 97 -15.10 9.39 -17.35
C TYR A 97 -16.16 10.46 -17.07
N LYS A 98 -17.43 10.16 -17.39
CA LYS A 98 -18.60 11.05 -17.17
C LYS A 98 -19.49 10.62 -16.00
N GLY A 99 -19.08 9.59 -15.26
CA GLY A 99 -19.82 9.09 -14.11
C GLY A 99 -19.62 9.96 -12.87
N LYS A 100 -20.37 9.63 -11.82
CA LYS A 100 -20.15 10.16 -10.47
C LYS A 100 -19.62 9.02 -9.60
N HIS A 101 -18.58 9.30 -8.82
CA HIS A 101 -18.11 8.40 -7.77
C HIS A 101 -18.57 8.96 -6.43
N GLU A 102 -19.30 8.16 -5.65
CA GLU A 102 -19.68 8.47 -4.27
C GLU A 102 -19.07 7.37 -3.39
N GLY A 103 -18.19 7.75 -2.47
CA GLY A 103 -17.47 6.81 -1.61
C GLY A 103 -16.63 7.48 -0.54
#